data_AF-A0A819D149-F1
#
_entry.id   AF-A0A819D149-F1
#
_cell.length_a   1.000
_cell.length_b   1.000
_cell.length_c   1.000
_cell.angle_alpha   90.00
_cell.angle_beta   90.00
_cell.angle_gamma   90.00
#
_symmetry.space_group_name_H-M   'P 1'
#
loop_
_entity.id
_entity.type
_entity.pdbx_description
1 polymer ?
#
loop_
_entity_poly.entity_id
_entity_poly.type
_entity_poly.pdbx_seq_one_letter_code
_entity_poly.pdbx_strand_id
1 'polypeptide(L)'
;MLDAPISNVTVASSLPLASTDHGETMKPIVSFGLVSDIQYADKDDHLNYSKTRLRRYRNALKLLDEACDYWIEHKHDISFVLQLGDLIDGASAADNKSQIALNTILAPFSKLPSSCRVYHIWGNHELYNFPRTELLTGPLCSFDTKEIFPGHYGTFQVCPGLRVIALDTFEFSVLGVDKTDEVYIRAKEFLKKRNPNIHGNDYDGLYGDQRRFVEFNGGVTSKQLDWLQEQLTQATKLHEKVIVIGESHWTHL
;
A
#
# COMPACT_ATOMS: atom_id res chain seq x y z
N MET A 1 -23.78 -1.12 4.68
CA MET A 1 -23.24 -1.09 6.06
C MET A 1 -22.16 -2.16 6.12
N LEU A 2 -20.86 -1.87 6.17
CA LEU A 2 -20.13 -0.68 6.53
C LEU A 2 -19.24 -0.21 5.37
N ASP A 3 -19.24 1.10 5.14
CA ASP A 3 -18.22 1.83 4.39
C ASP A 3 -16.96 1.90 5.28
N ALA A 4 -15.76 1.69 4.73
CA ALA A 4 -14.56 2.25 5.33
C ALA A 4 -14.53 3.75 4.98
N PRO A 5 -14.61 4.66 5.95
CA PRO A 5 -14.57 6.09 5.68
C PRO A 5 -13.13 6.50 5.38
N ILE A 6 -12.83 6.85 4.13
CA ILE A 6 -11.69 7.71 3.85
C ILE A 6 -12.14 9.14 4.13
N SER A 7 -12.05 9.52 5.41
CA SER A 7 -12.13 10.90 5.85
C SER A 7 -11.06 11.15 6.90
N ASN A 8 -10.28 12.20 6.65
CA ASN A 8 -9.32 12.86 7.53
C ASN A 8 -7.95 12.17 7.64
N VAL A 9 -7.00 12.65 6.82
CA VAL A 9 -5.60 12.65 7.25
C VAL A 9 -5.47 13.70 8.36
N THR A 10 -5.61 13.24 9.59
CA THR A 10 -4.97 13.87 10.74
C THR A 10 -4.57 12.73 11.66
N VAL A 11 -3.30 12.32 11.60
CA VAL A 11 -2.71 11.46 12.63
C VAL A 11 -1.33 12.01 12.95
N ALA A 12 -1.30 12.90 13.93
CA ALA A 12 -0.14 13.03 14.79
C ALA A 12 -0.16 11.82 15.74
N SER A 13 0.66 10.79 15.47
CA SER A 13 0.89 9.72 16.43
C SER A 13 2.16 10.05 17.23
N SER A 14 2.01 10.87 18.27
CA SER A 14 2.96 10.85 19.37
C SER A 14 2.61 9.66 20.25
N LEU A 15 3.50 8.68 20.35
CA LEU A 15 3.42 7.64 21.38
C LEU A 15 3.81 8.30 22.71
N PRO A 16 2.91 8.45 23.71
CA PRO A 16 3.31 8.90 25.02
C PRO A 16 3.77 7.68 25.82
N LEU A 17 5.06 7.58 26.11
CA LEU A 17 5.49 6.86 27.30
C LEU A 17 5.27 7.75 28.52
N ALA A 18 4.78 7.13 29.60
CA ALA A 18 4.24 7.77 30.79
C ALA A 18 5.14 8.86 31.41
N SER A 19 4.45 9.87 31.94
CA SER A 19 4.95 11.12 32.50
C SER A 19 5.90 10.98 33.68
N THR A 20 6.93 11.83 33.69
CA THR A 20 7.26 12.61 34.87
C THR A 20 7.32 14.09 34.49
N ASP A 21 6.65 14.88 35.30
CA ASP A 21 6.50 16.34 35.30
C ASP A 21 7.79 17.10 34.94
N HIS A 22 7.76 17.82 33.81
CA HIS A 22 8.28 19.17 33.56
C HIS A 22 8.02 19.53 32.09
N GLY A 23 7.72 20.79 31.81
CA GLY A 23 7.26 21.31 30.50
C GLY A 23 8.28 21.25 29.35
N GLU A 24 8.88 20.10 29.08
CA GLU A 24 9.62 19.82 27.86
C GLU A 24 8.70 19.10 26.87
N THR A 25 8.52 19.68 25.69
CA THR A 25 7.86 19.00 24.56
C THR A 25 8.68 17.76 24.20
N MET A 26 8.16 16.58 24.53
CA MET A 26 8.78 15.28 24.20
C MET A 26 9.08 15.21 22.70
N LYS A 27 10.37 15.18 22.34
CA LYS A 27 10.82 15.03 20.95
C LYS A 27 10.49 13.61 20.46
N PRO A 28 9.89 13.43 19.27
CA PRO A 28 9.62 12.10 18.74
C PRO A 28 10.91 11.32 18.49
N ILE A 29 10.88 10.00 18.71
CA ILE A 29 11.99 9.06 18.41
C ILE A 29 12.22 8.99 16.89
N VAL A 30 11.13 8.97 16.13
CA VAL A 30 11.12 9.03 14.67
C VAL A 30 9.87 9.78 14.21
N SER A 31 9.98 10.45 13.07
CA SER A 31 8.84 11.02 12.33
C SER A 31 8.93 10.54 10.89
N PHE A 32 7.81 10.20 10.28
CA PHE A 32 7.76 9.71 8.90
C PHE A 32 6.46 10.19 8.24
N GLY A 33 6.50 10.37 6.92
CA GLY A 33 5.32 10.68 6.12
C GLY A 33 4.50 9.43 5.84
N LEU A 34 3.17 9.58 5.74
CA LEU A 34 2.26 8.49 5.40
C LEU A 34 1.22 8.99 4.40
N VAL A 35 1.10 8.30 3.26
CA VAL A 35 0.09 8.56 2.23
C VAL A 35 -0.44 7.23 1.68
N SER A 36 -1.69 7.20 1.22
CA SER A 36 -2.36 6.02 0.66
C SER A 36 -3.39 6.46 -0.36
N ASP A 37 -3.76 5.57 -1.30
CA ASP A 37 -4.89 5.74 -2.21
C ASP A 37 -4.87 7.08 -2.95
N ILE A 38 -3.68 7.48 -3.42
CA ILE A 38 -3.50 8.72 -4.17
C ILE A 38 -4.29 8.62 -5.48
N GLN A 39 -4.24 7.46 -6.14
CA GLN A 39 -4.99 7.09 -7.34
C GLN A 39 -4.99 8.22 -8.39
N TYR A 40 -3.81 8.76 -8.71
CA TYR A 40 -3.69 9.80 -9.72
C TYR A 40 -4.03 9.27 -11.13
N ALA A 41 -4.79 10.06 -11.88
CA ALA A 41 -4.93 9.91 -13.32
C ALA A 41 -5.21 11.29 -13.95
N ASP A 42 -4.77 11.49 -15.19
CA ASP A 42 -5.11 12.68 -15.96
C ASP A 42 -6.52 12.57 -16.55
N LYS A 43 -7.53 12.54 -15.67
CA LYS A 43 -8.96 12.40 -16.02
C LYS A 43 -9.83 13.35 -15.19
N ASP A 44 -10.99 13.65 -15.73
CA ASP A 44 -12.01 14.42 -15.01
C ASP A 44 -12.53 13.63 -13.80
N ASP A 45 -12.97 14.36 -12.78
CA ASP A 45 -13.53 13.76 -11.57
C ASP A 45 -14.69 12.82 -11.92
N HIS A 46 -14.69 11.63 -11.31
CA HIS A 46 -15.70 10.62 -11.58
C HIS A 46 -16.20 10.00 -10.28
N LEU A 47 -17.47 9.60 -10.24
CA LEU A 47 -17.98 8.87 -9.10
C LEU A 47 -17.37 7.46 -9.04
N ASN A 48 -17.16 6.93 -7.83
CA ASN A 48 -16.82 5.53 -7.66
C ASN A 48 -17.95 4.61 -8.19
N TYR A 49 -17.68 3.31 -8.30
CA TYR A 49 -18.63 2.34 -8.84
C TYR A 49 -20.02 2.40 -8.17
N SER A 50 -20.07 2.52 -6.84
CA SER A 50 -21.31 2.63 -6.07
C SER A 50 -22.00 4.00 -6.17
N LYS A 51 -21.41 4.96 -6.89
CA LYS A 51 -21.91 6.34 -7.04
C LYS A 51 -22.10 7.10 -5.73
N THR A 52 -21.30 6.78 -4.72
CA THR A 52 -21.40 7.36 -3.36
C THR A 52 -20.23 8.29 -3.01
N ARG A 53 -19.13 8.26 -3.78
CA ARG A 53 -17.92 9.06 -3.54
C ARG A 53 -17.38 9.60 -4.85
N LEU A 54 -16.95 10.86 -4.85
CA LEU A 54 -16.27 11.48 -5.99
C LEU A 54 -14.77 11.23 -5.92
N ARG A 55 -14.20 10.60 -6.94
CA ARG A 55 -12.75 10.46 -7.13
C ARG A 55 -12.23 11.70 -7.84
N ARG A 56 -11.26 12.38 -7.21
CA ARG A 56 -10.68 13.63 -7.70
C ARG A 56 -9.30 13.42 -8.32
N TYR A 57 -9.25 12.75 -9.47
CA TYR A 57 -8.01 12.18 -10.01
C TYR A 57 -6.88 13.20 -10.19
N ARG A 58 -7.13 14.34 -10.86
CA ARG A 58 -6.08 15.37 -11.05
C ARG A 58 -5.70 16.09 -9.77
N ASN A 59 -6.65 16.25 -8.85
CA ASN A 59 -6.40 16.91 -7.57
C ASN A 59 -5.44 16.09 -6.69
N ALA A 60 -5.34 14.77 -6.90
CA ALA A 60 -4.40 13.91 -6.18
C ALA A 60 -2.95 14.37 -6.32
N LEU A 61 -2.54 14.83 -7.51
CA LEU A 61 -1.19 15.37 -7.73
C LEU A 61 -0.93 16.60 -6.86
N LYS A 62 -1.91 17.52 -6.82
CA LYS A 62 -1.81 18.72 -5.98
C LYS A 62 -1.74 18.38 -4.50
N LEU A 63 -2.56 17.45 -4.02
CA LEU A 63 -2.55 17.04 -2.61
C LEU A 63 -1.23 16.36 -2.21
N LEU A 64 -0.66 15.54 -3.10
CA LEU A 64 0.64 14.94 -2.87
C LEU A 64 1.75 15.99 -2.83
N ASP A 65 1.67 16.98 -3.72
CA ASP A 65 2.61 18.12 -3.74
C ASP A 65 2.58 18.91 -2.43
N GLU A 66 1.38 19.25 -1.95
CA GLU A 66 1.17 19.93 -0.67
C GLU A 66 1.63 19.08 0.53
N ALA A 67 1.45 17.75 0.48
CA ALA A 67 1.95 16.85 1.51
C ALA A 67 3.48 16.81 1.56
N CYS A 68 4.15 16.79 0.39
CA CYS A 68 5.61 16.85 0.31
C CYS A 68 6.14 18.19 0.82
N ASP A 69 5.53 19.31 0.41
CA ASP A 69 5.90 20.65 0.89
C ASP A 69 5.71 20.74 2.42
N TYR A 70 4.60 20.20 2.95
CA TYR A 70 4.36 20.15 4.39
C TYR A 70 5.47 19.40 5.15
N TRP A 71 5.89 18.23 4.65
CA TRP A 71 6.96 17.45 5.27
C TRP A 71 8.33 18.12 5.20
N ILE A 72 8.57 18.95 4.17
CA ILE A 72 9.81 19.72 4.03
C ILE A 72 9.82 20.93 4.96
N GLU A 73 8.69 21.63 5.11
CA GLU A 73 8.60 22.87 5.88
C GLU A 73 8.52 22.65 7.40
N HIS A 74 7.92 21.54 7.84
CA HIS A 74 7.72 21.27 9.26
C HIS A 74 8.94 20.54 9.85
N LYS A 75 9.66 21.23 10.76
CA LYS A 75 10.95 20.90 11.44
C LYS A 75 11.12 19.53 12.10
N HIS A 76 10.20 18.60 11.94
CA HIS A 76 10.41 17.21 12.30
C HIS A 76 10.93 16.49 11.07
N ASP A 77 12.25 16.56 10.84
CA ASP A 77 12.95 15.91 9.72
C ASP A 77 12.41 14.48 9.54
N ILE A 78 11.47 14.30 8.60
CA ILE A 78 10.89 12.99 8.40
C ILE A 78 11.98 12.07 7.86
N SER A 79 12.11 10.90 8.46
CA SER A 79 13.20 9.98 8.14
C SER A 79 12.91 9.18 6.86
N PHE A 80 11.64 8.98 6.54
CA PHE A 80 11.16 8.26 5.36
C PHE A 80 9.68 8.59 5.13
N VAL A 81 9.14 8.11 4.01
CA VAL A 81 7.70 8.13 3.69
C VAL A 81 7.23 6.70 3.43
N LEU A 82 6.07 6.35 3.95
CA LEU A 82 5.33 5.15 3.55
C LEU A 82 4.21 5.56 2.60
N GLN A 83 4.24 5.01 1.38
CA GLN A 83 3.16 5.12 0.42
C GLN A 83 2.47 3.76 0.32
N LEU A 84 1.24 3.66 0.84
CA LEU A 84 0.56 2.38 1.12
C LEU A 84 -0.22 1.78 -0.05
N GLY A 85 0.28 1.93 -1.28
CA GLY A 85 -0.39 1.43 -2.47
C GLY A 85 -1.30 2.44 -3.17
N ASP A 86 -1.75 2.06 -4.35
CA ASP A 86 -2.68 2.79 -5.20
C ASP A 86 -2.20 4.21 -5.52
N LEU A 87 -0.99 4.32 -6.08
CA LEU A 87 -0.35 5.59 -6.44
C LEU A 87 -1.01 6.21 -7.68
N ILE A 88 -1.31 5.40 -8.70
CA ILE A 88 -2.03 5.81 -9.91
C ILE A 88 -3.33 5.01 -10.09
N ASP A 89 -4.37 5.60 -10.65
CA ASP A 89 -5.63 4.89 -10.90
C ASP A 89 -5.51 3.91 -12.10
N GLY A 90 -6.33 2.86 -12.13
CA GLY A 90 -6.37 1.85 -13.19
C GLY A 90 -6.95 2.40 -14.49
N ALA A 91 -7.64 3.55 -14.43
CA ALA A 91 -8.07 4.31 -15.59
C ALA A 91 -6.89 4.80 -16.46
N SER A 92 -5.69 4.90 -15.89
CA SER A 92 -4.46 5.20 -16.64
C SER A 92 -4.10 4.05 -17.59
N ALA A 93 -4.25 2.80 -17.16
CA ALA A 93 -4.05 1.62 -17.99
C ALA A 93 -5.06 1.58 -19.15
N ALA A 94 -6.33 1.89 -18.89
CA ALA A 94 -7.38 1.92 -19.90
C ALA A 94 -7.10 2.92 -21.04
N ASP A 95 -6.35 4.00 -20.76
CA ASP A 95 -5.96 5.01 -21.74
C ASP A 95 -4.55 4.79 -22.31
N ASN A 96 -3.85 3.70 -21.96
CA ASN A 96 -2.43 3.46 -22.25
C ASN A 96 -1.51 4.59 -21.77
N LYS A 97 -1.80 5.17 -20.60
CA LYS A 97 -1.07 6.30 -20.00
C LYS A 97 -0.36 5.94 -18.68
N SER A 98 -0.30 4.68 -18.28
CA SER A 98 0.27 4.22 -17.00
C SER A 98 1.64 4.83 -16.70
N GLN A 99 2.60 4.73 -17.63
CA GLN A 99 3.95 5.25 -17.42
C GLN A 99 3.99 6.78 -17.31
N ILE A 100 3.17 7.49 -18.09
CA ILE A 100 3.07 8.96 -18.03
C ILE A 100 2.50 9.36 -16.67
N ALA A 101 1.41 8.72 -16.25
CA ALA A 101 0.79 8.98 -14.96
C ALA A 101 1.74 8.71 -13.79
N LEU A 102 2.48 7.60 -13.86
CA LEU A 102 3.49 7.24 -12.86
C LEU A 102 4.60 8.29 -12.78
N ASN A 103 5.17 8.69 -13.92
CA ASN A 103 6.21 9.73 -13.95
C ASN A 103 5.71 11.06 -13.39
N THR A 104 4.46 11.43 -13.70
CA THR A 104 3.85 12.66 -13.18
C THR A 104 3.69 12.62 -11.66
N ILE A 105 3.12 11.54 -11.12
CA ILE A 105 2.83 11.47 -9.68
C ILE A 105 4.06 11.18 -8.81
N LEU A 106 5.15 10.68 -9.39
CA LEU A 106 6.44 10.56 -8.69
C LEU A 106 7.18 11.88 -8.57
N ALA A 107 6.87 12.89 -9.39
CA ALA A 107 7.59 14.16 -9.40
C ALA A 107 7.56 14.90 -8.05
N PRO A 108 6.44 14.99 -7.30
CA PRO A 108 6.44 15.58 -5.97
C PRO A 108 7.44 14.96 -4.98
N PHE A 109 7.58 13.63 -4.98
CA PHE A 109 8.52 12.94 -4.08
C PHE A 109 9.98 13.32 -4.32
N SER A 110 10.34 13.76 -5.53
CA SER A 110 11.70 14.22 -5.84
C SER A 110 12.11 15.50 -5.11
N LYS A 111 11.14 16.23 -4.52
CA LYS A 111 11.41 17.38 -3.66
C LYS A 111 11.96 16.98 -2.29
N LEU A 112 11.69 15.74 -1.85
CA LEU A 112 12.13 15.26 -0.54
C LEU A 112 13.65 15.18 -0.49
N PRO A 113 14.27 15.40 0.69
CA PRO A 113 15.71 15.21 0.86
C PRO A 113 16.14 13.82 0.39
N SER A 114 17.32 13.69 -0.21
CA SER A 114 17.82 12.40 -0.72
C SER A 114 17.97 11.32 0.36
N SER A 115 18.05 11.72 1.63
CA SER A 115 18.04 10.81 2.78
C SER A 115 16.64 10.28 3.14
N CYS A 116 15.57 10.95 2.70
CA CYS A 116 14.19 10.58 2.96
C CYS A 116 13.71 9.61 1.87
N ARG A 117 13.88 8.31 2.12
CA ARG A 117 13.41 7.27 1.20
C ARG A 117 11.89 7.15 1.24
N VAL A 118 11.28 6.98 0.07
CA VAL A 118 9.87 6.58 -0.05
C VAL A 118 9.82 5.06 -0.19
N TYR A 119 9.05 4.39 0.68
CA TYR A 119 8.75 2.98 0.58
C TYR A 119 7.34 2.83 0.01
N HIS A 120 7.29 2.35 -1.22
CA HIS A 120 6.08 2.03 -1.95
C HIS A 120 5.63 0.62 -1.60
N ILE A 121 4.36 0.48 -1.22
CA ILE A 121 3.61 -0.78 -1.20
C ILE A 121 2.82 -0.87 -2.49
N TRP A 122 2.57 -2.08 -3.00
CA TRP A 122 1.75 -2.28 -4.18
C TRP A 122 0.33 -2.61 -3.77
N GLY A 123 -0.60 -1.86 -4.34
CA GLY A 123 -2.00 -2.18 -4.32
C GLY A 123 -2.50 -2.80 -5.62
N ASN A 124 -3.79 -3.09 -5.65
CA ASN A 124 -4.46 -3.59 -6.85
C ASN A 124 -4.29 -2.64 -8.04
N HIS A 125 -4.24 -1.31 -7.82
CA HIS A 125 -4.10 -0.36 -8.91
C HIS A 125 -2.71 -0.33 -9.54
N GLU A 126 -1.64 -0.64 -8.81
CA GLU A 126 -0.33 -0.90 -9.43
C GLU A 126 -0.44 -2.11 -10.38
N LEU A 127 -1.11 -3.17 -9.95
CA LEU A 127 -1.25 -4.43 -10.69
C LEU A 127 -2.27 -4.36 -11.84
N TYR A 128 -3.15 -3.36 -11.87
CA TYR A 128 -3.95 -3.02 -13.05
C TYR A 128 -3.11 -2.34 -14.14
N ASN A 129 -2.12 -1.56 -13.72
CA ASN A 129 -1.33 -0.73 -14.62
C ASN A 129 -0.09 -1.44 -15.18
N PHE A 130 0.51 -2.34 -14.38
CA PHE A 130 1.80 -2.94 -14.70
C PHE A 130 1.85 -4.42 -14.31
N PRO A 131 2.54 -5.27 -15.09
CA PRO A 131 2.89 -6.60 -14.64
C PRO A 131 3.93 -6.54 -13.51
N ARG A 132 3.94 -7.54 -12.62
CA ARG A 132 4.90 -7.62 -11.50
C ARG A 132 6.36 -7.48 -11.96
N THR A 133 6.71 -8.09 -13.09
CA THR A 133 8.07 -8.04 -13.64
C THR A 133 8.54 -6.62 -13.95
N GLU A 134 7.63 -5.76 -14.42
CA GLU A 134 7.94 -4.35 -14.67
C GLU A 134 8.10 -3.59 -13.35
N LEU A 135 7.15 -3.76 -12.42
CA LEU A 135 7.21 -3.14 -11.09
C LEU A 135 8.48 -3.49 -10.32
N LEU A 136 8.95 -4.74 -10.39
CA LEU A 136 10.18 -5.21 -9.72
C LEU A 136 11.46 -4.54 -10.25
N THR A 137 11.45 -4.07 -11.49
CA THR A 137 12.58 -3.36 -12.11
C THR A 137 12.40 -1.84 -12.10
N GLY A 138 11.23 -1.37 -11.68
CA GLY A 138 10.82 0.04 -11.74
C GLY A 138 11.02 0.79 -10.42
N PRO A 139 10.60 2.08 -10.40
CA PRO A 139 10.78 2.96 -9.25
C PRO A 139 9.94 2.56 -8.02
N LEU A 140 8.93 1.69 -8.20
CA LEU A 140 8.06 1.23 -7.11
C LEU A 140 8.62 -0.02 -6.38
N CYS A 141 9.78 -0.55 -6.80
CA CYS A 141 10.43 -1.68 -6.12
C CYS A 141 11.23 -1.19 -4.89
N SER A 142 10.60 -1.29 -3.72
CA SER A 142 11.17 -0.80 -2.46
C SER A 142 12.12 -1.75 -1.73
N PHE A 143 12.11 -3.06 -2.03
CA PHE A 143 12.77 -4.13 -1.25
C PHE A 143 13.69 -4.98 -2.12
N ASP A 144 14.64 -5.72 -1.52
CA ASP A 144 15.40 -6.75 -2.23
C ASP A 144 14.52 -7.98 -2.43
N THR A 145 14.27 -8.34 -3.70
CA THR A 145 13.31 -9.36 -4.09
C THR A 145 13.94 -10.63 -4.68
N LYS A 146 15.28 -10.74 -4.66
CA LYS A 146 16.02 -11.85 -5.31
C LYS A 146 15.56 -13.24 -4.87
N GLU A 147 15.23 -13.41 -3.60
CA GLU A 147 14.83 -14.71 -3.02
C GLU A 147 13.31 -14.95 -3.04
N ILE A 148 12.54 -13.92 -3.38
CA ILE A 148 11.08 -13.92 -3.28
C ILE A 148 10.39 -13.60 -4.60
N PHE A 149 11.13 -13.50 -5.71
CA PHE A 149 10.60 -13.19 -7.03
C PHE A 149 9.42 -14.11 -7.42
N PRO A 150 8.30 -13.60 -7.95
CA PRO A 150 8.00 -12.19 -8.27
C PRO A 150 7.24 -11.42 -7.15
N GLY A 151 7.52 -11.72 -5.88
CA GLY A 151 6.94 -11.08 -4.70
C GLY A 151 7.63 -9.77 -4.30
N HIS A 152 6.90 -8.91 -3.59
CA HIS A 152 7.35 -7.59 -3.15
C HIS A 152 7.02 -7.32 -1.68
N TYR A 153 7.68 -8.06 -0.80
CA TYR A 153 7.58 -7.89 0.66
C TYR A 153 8.98 -7.79 1.26
N GLY A 154 9.08 -7.24 2.47
CA GLY A 154 10.39 -7.02 3.08
C GLY A 154 10.32 -6.34 4.44
N THR A 155 11.49 -6.12 5.03
CA THR A 155 11.62 -5.44 6.33
C THR A 155 12.74 -4.41 6.26
N PHE A 156 12.62 -3.34 7.04
CA PHE A 156 13.72 -2.40 7.26
C PHE A 156 13.70 -1.87 8.70
N GLN A 157 14.89 -1.59 9.22
CA GLN A 157 15.04 -0.97 10.53
C GLN A 157 14.79 0.53 10.41
N VAL A 158 13.89 1.06 11.23
CA VAL A 158 13.62 2.51 11.30
C VAL A 158 14.62 3.19 12.22
N CYS A 159 14.76 2.66 13.43
CA CYS A 159 15.72 3.08 14.45
C CYS A 159 15.97 1.90 15.39
N PRO A 160 16.95 1.96 16.32
CA PRO A 160 17.09 0.94 17.35
C PRO A 160 15.76 0.69 18.07
N GLY A 161 15.30 -0.56 18.13
CA GLY A 161 14.05 -0.92 18.78
C GLY A 161 12.78 -0.76 17.93
N LEU A 162 12.84 -0.32 16.68
CA LEU A 162 11.68 -0.20 15.78
C LEU A 162 12.00 -0.65 14.34
N ARG A 163 11.21 -1.60 13.83
CA ARG A 163 11.25 -2.03 12.43
C ARG A 163 9.89 -1.89 11.75
N VAL A 164 9.93 -1.80 10.43
CA VAL A 164 8.74 -1.92 9.56
C VAL A 164 8.82 -3.24 8.82
N ILE A 165 7.70 -3.97 8.77
CA ILE A 165 7.51 -5.17 7.95
C ILE A 165 6.43 -4.84 6.92
N ALA A 166 6.79 -4.90 5.64
CA ALA A 166 5.91 -4.72 4.51
C ALA A 166 5.49 -6.08 3.95
N LEU A 167 4.19 -6.25 3.71
CA LEU A 167 3.60 -7.44 3.13
C LEU A 167 3.18 -7.19 1.68
N ASP A 168 3.37 -8.21 0.85
CA ASP A 168 2.78 -8.33 -0.49
C ASP A 168 1.46 -9.06 -0.33
N THR A 169 0.45 -8.26 -0.07
CA THR A 169 -0.93 -8.67 0.07
C THR A 169 -1.60 -8.98 -1.26
N PHE A 170 -0.87 -9.01 -2.38
CA PHE A 170 -1.36 -9.50 -3.67
C PHE A 170 -0.58 -10.70 -4.17
N GLU A 171 0.29 -11.27 -3.34
CA GLU A 171 1.12 -12.42 -3.69
C GLU A 171 0.26 -13.60 -4.14
N PHE A 172 -0.91 -13.78 -3.53
CA PHE A 172 -1.96 -14.69 -4.01
C PHE A 172 -3.15 -13.92 -4.55
N SER A 173 -3.11 -13.53 -5.83
CA SER A 173 -4.21 -12.82 -6.48
C SER A 173 -4.32 -13.19 -7.96
N VAL A 174 -5.36 -12.67 -8.62
CA VAL A 174 -5.51 -12.75 -10.08
C VAL A 174 -4.89 -11.55 -10.81
N LEU A 175 -4.16 -10.69 -10.10
CA LEU A 175 -3.65 -9.40 -10.60
C LEU A 175 -2.13 -9.43 -10.80
N GLY A 176 -1.65 -8.70 -11.81
CA GLY A 176 -0.22 -8.50 -12.07
C GLY A 176 0.58 -9.75 -12.45
N VAL A 177 -0.09 -10.88 -12.71
CA VAL A 177 0.47 -12.17 -13.13
C VAL A 177 -0.15 -12.63 -14.45
N ASP A 178 0.57 -13.45 -15.22
CA ASP A 178 0.05 -14.01 -16.47
C ASP A 178 -1.07 -15.02 -16.20
N LYS A 179 -2.04 -15.14 -17.12
CA LYS A 179 -3.19 -16.05 -16.96
C LYS A 179 -2.82 -17.54 -16.98
N THR A 180 -1.64 -17.86 -17.51
CA THR A 180 -1.08 -19.22 -17.50
C THR A 180 -0.28 -19.52 -16.23
N ASP A 181 -0.04 -18.53 -15.38
CA ASP A 181 0.67 -18.69 -14.11
C ASP A 181 -0.15 -19.55 -13.13
N GLU A 182 0.53 -20.42 -12.40
CA GLU A 182 -0.09 -21.30 -11.42
C GLU A 182 -0.79 -20.52 -10.30
N VAL A 183 -0.22 -19.38 -9.87
CA VAL A 183 -0.83 -18.50 -8.86
C VAL A 183 -2.15 -17.93 -9.40
N TYR A 184 -2.16 -17.45 -10.65
CA TYR A 184 -3.37 -16.93 -11.28
C TYR A 184 -4.48 -18.00 -11.32
N ILE A 185 -4.15 -19.19 -11.81
CA ILE A 185 -5.11 -20.30 -11.96
C ILE A 185 -5.69 -20.66 -10.59
N ARG A 186 -4.83 -20.86 -9.58
CA ARG A 186 -5.26 -21.20 -8.21
C ARG A 186 -6.09 -20.08 -7.58
N ALA A 187 -5.69 -18.82 -7.71
CA ALA A 187 -6.44 -17.69 -7.18
C ALA A 187 -7.81 -17.54 -7.86
N LYS A 188 -7.87 -17.72 -9.18
CA LYS A 188 -9.12 -17.67 -9.95
C LYS A 188 -10.08 -18.79 -9.56
N GLU A 189 -9.59 -20.02 -9.39
CA GLU A 189 -10.39 -21.14 -8.89
C GLU A 189 -10.87 -20.91 -7.46
N PHE A 190 -9.99 -20.37 -6.61
CA PHE A 190 -10.31 -20.04 -5.23
C PHE A 190 -11.43 -19.00 -5.13
N LEU A 191 -11.37 -17.95 -5.96
CA LEU A 191 -12.41 -16.93 -6.06
C LEU A 191 -13.72 -17.50 -6.61
N LYS A 192 -13.68 -18.27 -7.71
CA LYS A 192 -14.88 -18.87 -8.33
C LYS A 192 -15.70 -19.74 -7.38
N LYS A 193 -15.03 -20.39 -6.42
CA LYS A 193 -15.70 -21.21 -5.39
C LYS A 193 -16.46 -20.38 -4.34
N ARG A 194 -16.15 -19.08 -4.20
CA ARG A 194 -16.65 -18.24 -3.11
C ARG A 194 -17.39 -16.98 -3.57
N ASN A 195 -17.14 -16.57 -4.80
CA ASN A 195 -17.86 -15.51 -5.49
C ASN A 195 -18.55 -16.10 -6.73
N PRO A 196 -19.87 -16.37 -6.66
CA PRO A 196 -20.62 -16.94 -7.78
C PRO A 196 -20.97 -15.89 -8.86
N ASN A 197 -20.63 -14.61 -8.65
CA ASN A 197 -20.96 -13.55 -9.59
C ASN A 197 -20.18 -13.68 -10.90
N ILE A 198 -20.80 -13.23 -11.99
CA ILE A 198 -20.19 -13.28 -13.34
C ILE A 198 -19.01 -12.31 -13.41
N HIS A 199 -19.17 -11.11 -12.85
CA HIS A 199 -18.08 -10.15 -12.70
C HIS A 199 -17.41 -10.39 -11.34
N GLY A 200 -16.12 -10.72 -11.34
CA GLY A 200 -15.42 -11.11 -10.12
C GLY A 200 -15.21 -9.98 -9.10
N ASN A 201 -15.54 -8.74 -9.45
CA ASN A 201 -15.55 -7.59 -8.54
C ASN A 201 -16.92 -7.30 -7.93
N ASP A 202 -17.97 -7.99 -8.41
CA ASP A 202 -19.29 -7.86 -7.81
C ASP A 202 -19.33 -8.67 -6.51
N TYR A 203 -19.90 -8.06 -5.48
CA TYR A 203 -20.10 -8.65 -4.16
C TYR A 203 -21.59 -8.87 -3.84
N ASP A 204 -22.45 -8.81 -4.85
CA ASP A 204 -23.88 -9.10 -4.70
C ASP A 204 -24.06 -10.54 -4.20
N GLY A 205 -24.95 -10.72 -3.22
CA GLY A 205 -25.13 -12.00 -2.55
C GLY A 205 -24.01 -12.43 -1.59
N LEU A 206 -22.92 -11.65 -1.47
CA LEU A 206 -21.88 -11.87 -0.46
C LEU A 206 -22.17 -11.05 0.81
N TYR A 207 -22.02 -11.69 1.98
CA TYR A 207 -22.35 -11.11 3.29
C TYR A 207 -21.21 -11.24 4.29
N GLY A 208 -21.12 -10.27 5.20
CA GLY A 208 -20.04 -10.20 6.19
C GLY A 208 -18.68 -10.28 5.51
N ASP A 209 -17.79 -11.10 6.09
CA ASP A 209 -16.43 -11.24 5.58
C ASP A 209 -16.39 -11.85 4.17
N GLN A 210 -17.46 -12.49 3.67
CA GLN A 210 -17.48 -13.03 2.32
C GLN A 210 -17.36 -11.95 1.24
N ARG A 211 -17.63 -10.68 1.56
CA ARG A 211 -17.47 -9.57 0.62
C ARG A 211 -16.03 -9.36 0.17
N ARG A 212 -15.05 -9.93 0.87
CA ARG A 212 -13.63 -9.84 0.50
C ARG A 212 -13.24 -10.72 -0.68
N PHE A 213 -14.04 -11.72 -1.04
CA PHE A 213 -13.76 -12.65 -2.14
C PHE A 213 -14.05 -12.00 -3.50
N VAL A 214 -13.28 -10.98 -3.87
CA VAL A 214 -13.40 -10.22 -5.13
C VAL A 214 -12.03 -10.05 -5.78
N GLU A 215 -12.00 -9.87 -7.10
CA GLU A 215 -10.76 -9.84 -7.89
C GLU A 215 -9.86 -8.65 -7.57
N PHE A 216 -10.43 -7.55 -7.07
CA PHE A 216 -9.69 -6.35 -6.67
C PHE A 216 -8.94 -6.50 -5.34
N ASN A 217 -9.04 -7.63 -4.65
CA ASN A 217 -8.28 -7.92 -3.42
C ASN A 217 -7.25 -9.04 -3.66
N GLY A 218 -6.28 -9.22 -2.75
CA GLY A 218 -5.33 -10.35 -2.80
C GLY A 218 -4.94 -10.98 -1.45
N GLY A 219 -4.51 -12.24 -1.50
CA GLY A 219 -4.06 -13.00 -0.33
C GLY A 219 -2.55 -12.93 -0.10
N VAL A 220 -2.17 -13.26 1.14
CA VAL A 220 -0.79 -13.59 1.54
C VAL A 220 -0.65 -15.12 1.51
N THR A 221 0.42 -15.65 0.92
CA THR A 221 0.64 -17.11 0.91
C THR A 221 1.13 -17.62 2.27
N SER A 222 1.01 -18.92 2.51
CA SER A 222 1.59 -19.55 3.70
C SER A 222 3.10 -19.31 3.82
N LYS A 223 3.83 -19.29 2.69
CA LYS A 223 5.27 -18.99 2.68
C LYS A 223 5.57 -17.59 3.23
N GLN A 224 4.80 -16.58 2.83
CA GLN A 224 4.99 -15.22 3.33
C GLN A 224 4.51 -15.07 4.78
N LEU A 225 3.50 -15.83 5.22
CA LEU A 225 3.07 -15.87 6.62
C LEU A 225 4.11 -16.53 7.52
N ASP A 226 4.75 -17.62 7.08
CA ASP A 226 5.86 -18.26 7.78
C ASP A 226 7.03 -17.28 7.90
N TRP A 227 7.38 -16.59 6.81
CA TRP A 227 8.37 -15.51 6.84
C TRP A 227 7.99 -14.39 7.81
N LEU A 228 6.74 -13.93 7.83
CA LEU A 228 6.27 -12.91 8.78
C LEU A 228 6.43 -13.40 10.23
N GLN A 229 6.05 -14.66 10.50
CA GLN A 229 6.22 -15.27 11.81
C GLN A 229 7.70 -15.31 12.24
N GLU A 230 8.61 -15.62 11.32
CA GLU A 230 10.06 -15.54 11.56
C GLU A 230 10.50 -14.12 11.91
N GLN A 231 10.08 -13.11 11.14
CA GLN A 231 10.42 -11.71 11.39
C GLN A 231 9.90 -11.22 12.75
N LEU A 232 8.66 -11.56 13.12
CA LEU A 232 8.07 -11.21 14.41
C LEU A 232 8.77 -11.93 15.58
N THR A 233 9.17 -13.18 15.38
CA THR A 233 9.94 -13.95 16.37
C THR A 233 11.31 -13.32 16.61
N GLN A 234 11.98 -12.86 15.55
CA GLN A 234 13.25 -12.13 15.66
C GLN A 234 13.07 -10.78 16.36
N ALA A 235 12.06 -9.99 15.99
CA ALA A 235 11.77 -8.71 16.64
C ALA A 235 11.51 -8.89 18.14
N THR A 236 10.79 -9.94 18.53
CA THR A 236 10.54 -10.29 19.94
C THR A 236 11.84 -10.57 20.69
N LYS A 237 12.74 -11.38 20.12
CA LYS A 237 14.05 -11.68 20.71
C LYS A 237 14.93 -10.43 20.88
N LEU A 238 14.78 -9.47 19.97
CA LEU A 238 15.53 -8.22 19.97
C LEU A 238 14.82 -7.08 20.72
N HIS A 239 13.67 -7.37 21.36
CA HIS A 239 12.82 -6.40 22.06
C HIS A 239 12.40 -5.21 21.20
N GLU A 240 12.20 -5.44 19.90
CA GLU A 240 11.79 -4.42 18.95
C GLU A 240 10.27 -4.28 18.86
N LYS A 241 9.81 -3.06 18.63
CA LYS A 241 8.46 -2.76 18.15
C LYS A 241 8.41 -2.95 16.64
N VAL A 242 7.24 -3.31 16.15
CA VAL A 242 7.00 -3.62 14.74
C VAL A 242 5.81 -2.83 14.24
N ILE A 243 5.98 -2.15 13.11
CA ILE A 243 4.89 -1.63 12.29
C ILE A 243 4.72 -2.58 11.11
N VAL A 244 3.51 -3.13 10.92
CA VAL A 244 3.19 -3.98 9.77
C VAL A 244 2.37 -3.18 8.77
N ILE A 245 2.74 -3.21 7.49
CA ILE A 245 2.07 -2.49 6.40
C ILE A 245 1.77 -3.41 5.22
N GLY A 246 0.71 -3.12 4.47
CA GLY A 246 0.24 -3.85 3.29
C GLY A 246 -1.05 -3.21 2.74
N GLU A 247 -1.42 -3.52 1.50
CA GLU A 247 -2.63 -3.00 0.82
C GLU A 247 -3.70 -4.11 0.69
N SER A 248 -4.98 -3.84 0.93
CA SER A 248 -6.08 -4.83 0.82
C SER A 248 -6.31 -5.82 1.98
N HIS A 249 -7.45 -6.52 1.85
CA HIS A 249 -8.10 -7.29 2.91
C HIS A 249 -8.28 -8.76 2.53
N TRP A 250 -7.26 -9.58 2.79
CA TRP A 250 -7.44 -11.02 2.97
C TRP A 250 -6.87 -11.49 4.28
N THR A 251 -7.76 -11.87 5.20
CA THR A 251 -7.37 -12.61 6.40
C THR A 251 -7.41 -14.10 6.06
N HIS A 252 -6.24 -14.62 5.68
CA HIS A 252 -5.86 -16.03 5.48
C HIS A 252 -6.60 -16.83 4.39
N LEU A 253 -5.84 -17.70 3.72
CA LEU A 253 -6.33 -18.80 2.86
C LEU A 253 -6.70 -20.04 3.68
#